data_AF-A0A8C9TGG2-F1
#
_entry.id   AF-A0A8C9TGG2-F1
#
_cell.length_a   1.000
_cell.length_b   1.000
_cell.length_c   1.000
_cell.angle_alpha   90.00
_cell.angle_beta   90.00
_cell.angle_gamma   90.00
#
_symmetry.space_group_name_H-M   'P 1'
#
loop_
_entity.id
_entity.type
_entity.pdbx_description
1 polymer ?
#
loop_
_entity_poly.entity_id
_entity_poly.type
_entity_poly.pdbx_seq_one_letter_code
_entity_poly.pdbx_strand_id
1 'polypeptide(L)'
;MSAEEPAGSAYTAAPPMELPDDSNLVKSFIAELRRRAEVELEGGQVDLSDGALLKFLRARDFDGELALQLLVNYHKWRRECPEITANLCPSSVLGLLQNQYHGVLDSRDTTGSRVLVYRIGKWIPKDFTAYEVFRVSLITSELIVREVETQRFGIKAIFDLQDWCFAHAFQINPSLVKKISAVLTDSFPLKVRGIHLINEPKFFRPVFSMIRPFLPDKIKPRIHMHGSSFVHSLCQHFSREILPPEYGGNGQGLDEVCQRWTQFILSSQALLQQLSLGAAGRGDGEQGGSRQVPRGAGKPRDSGSCSR
;
A
#
# COMPACT_ATOMS: atom_id res chain seq x y z
N MET A 1 -9.13 49.83 -47.45
CA MET A 1 -8.68 48.42 -47.45
C MET A 1 -8.34 48.07 -46.03
N SER A 2 -9.31 47.47 -45.34
CA SER A 2 -9.13 46.91 -44.01
C SER A 2 -8.31 45.63 -44.15
N ALA A 3 -7.26 45.49 -43.35
CA ALA A 3 -6.64 44.20 -43.09
C ALA A 3 -7.15 43.75 -41.71
N GLU A 4 -8.03 42.76 -41.73
CA GLU A 4 -8.41 41.99 -40.54
C GLU A 4 -7.20 41.18 -40.06
N GLU A 5 -6.86 41.30 -38.78
CA GLU A 5 -6.15 40.24 -38.06
C GLU A 5 -7.18 39.29 -37.45
N PRO A 6 -7.07 37.97 -37.69
CA PRO A 6 -7.70 36.99 -36.83
C PRO A 6 -6.64 36.16 -36.10
N ALA A 7 -6.67 36.17 -34.76
CA ALA A 7 -6.21 35.02 -33.99
C ALA A 7 -6.81 35.07 -32.58
N GLY A 8 -7.96 34.40 -32.43
CA GLY A 8 -8.56 34.12 -31.13
C GLY A 8 -7.58 33.37 -30.22
N SER A 9 -7.49 33.82 -28.98
CA SER A 9 -6.81 33.06 -27.92
C SER A 9 -7.54 31.74 -27.73
N ALA A 10 -6.88 30.64 -28.07
CA ALA A 10 -7.32 29.31 -27.67
C ALA A 10 -7.25 29.24 -26.13
N TYR A 11 -8.38 29.43 -25.46
CA TYR A 11 -8.55 29.02 -24.07
C TYR A 11 -8.45 27.50 -24.04
N THR A 12 -7.24 26.97 -23.81
CA THR A 12 -7.06 25.55 -23.53
C THR A 12 -7.78 25.24 -22.22
N ALA A 13 -8.88 24.48 -22.28
CA ALA A 13 -9.58 24.03 -21.09
C ALA A 13 -8.61 23.32 -20.14
N ALA A 14 -8.70 23.60 -18.84
CA ALA A 14 -7.85 22.97 -17.84
C ALA A 14 -7.98 21.43 -17.91
N PRO A 15 -6.88 20.68 -17.76
CA PRO A 15 -6.91 19.22 -17.84
C PRO A 15 -7.82 18.65 -16.73
N PRO A 16 -8.50 17.50 -16.95
CA PRO A 16 -9.44 16.93 -15.98
C PRO A 16 -8.87 16.73 -14.57
N MET A 17 -7.55 16.53 -14.46
CA MET A 17 -6.84 16.36 -13.18
C MET A 17 -6.88 17.59 -12.26
N GLU A 18 -6.99 18.78 -12.85
CA GLU A 18 -6.98 20.07 -12.17
C GLU A 18 -8.39 20.62 -11.89
N LEU A 19 -9.41 20.02 -12.50
CA LEU A 19 -10.79 20.42 -12.31
C LEU A 19 -11.34 20.00 -10.93
N PRO A 20 -12.31 20.74 -10.38
CA PRO A 20 -13.10 20.29 -9.24
C PRO A 20 -13.83 18.97 -9.52
N ASP A 21 -13.94 18.14 -8.48
CA ASP A 21 -14.54 16.80 -8.55
C ASP A 21 -16.00 16.83 -8.98
N ASP A 22 -16.70 17.94 -8.69
CA ASP A 22 -18.10 18.16 -9.02
C ASP A 22 -18.32 18.80 -10.40
N SER A 23 -17.25 19.10 -11.14
CA SER A 23 -17.33 19.62 -12.51
C SER A 23 -18.01 18.63 -13.44
N ASN A 24 -18.75 19.15 -14.42
CA ASN A 24 -19.51 18.32 -15.37
C ASN A 24 -18.61 17.32 -16.13
N LEU A 25 -17.39 17.75 -16.49
CA LEU A 25 -16.44 16.89 -17.20
C LEU A 25 -15.96 15.73 -16.31
N VAL A 26 -15.60 16.00 -15.04
CA VAL A 26 -15.19 14.94 -14.11
C VAL A 26 -16.35 13.97 -13.86
N LYS A 27 -17.56 14.48 -13.64
CA LYS A 27 -18.77 13.66 -13.48
C LYS A 27 -19.05 12.76 -14.69
N SER A 28 -18.81 13.22 -15.92
CA SER A 28 -18.99 12.37 -17.11
C SER A 28 -18.00 11.21 -17.14
N PHE A 29 -16.73 11.43 -16.75
CA PHE A 29 -15.76 10.33 -16.64
C PHE A 29 -16.13 9.32 -15.56
N ILE A 30 -16.61 9.79 -14.41
CA ILE A 30 -17.07 8.93 -13.31
C ILE A 30 -18.27 8.09 -13.76
N ALA A 31 -19.26 8.73 -14.39
CA ALA A 31 -20.47 8.04 -14.86
C ALA A 31 -20.15 6.95 -15.89
N GLU A 32 -19.25 7.23 -16.83
CA GLU A 32 -18.83 6.25 -17.83
C GLU A 32 -18.03 5.10 -17.21
N LEU A 33 -17.07 5.40 -16.32
CA LEU A 33 -16.31 4.35 -15.63
C LEU A 33 -17.23 3.47 -14.79
N ARG A 34 -18.21 4.05 -14.08
CA ARG A 34 -19.20 3.31 -13.30
C ARG A 34 -19.97 2.33 -14.17
N ARG A 35 -20.58 2.82 -15.25
CA ARG A 35 -21.38 2.03 -16.19
C ARG A 35 -20.58 0.82 -16.72
N ARG A 36 -19.30 1.03 -17.04
CA ARG A 36 -18.42 -0.05 -17.52
C ARG A 36 -18.02 -1.02 -16.40
N ALA A 37 -17.73 -0.50 -15.20
CA ALA A 37 -17.37 -1.31 -14.04
C ALA A 37 -18.50 -2.21 -13.57
N GLU A 38 -19.76 -1.76 -13.66
CA GLU A 38 -20.94 -2.56 -13.32
C GLU A 38 -21.03 -3.84 -14.16
N VAL A 39 -20.66 -3.77 -15.44
CA VAL A 39 -20.64 -4.93 -16.35
C VAL A 39 -19.44 -5.85 -16.09
N GLU A 40 -18.24 -5.29 -15.93
CA GLU A 40 -17.02 -6.10 -15.75
C GLU A 40 -16.92 -6.77 -14.37
N LEU A 41 -17.57 -6.19 -13.35
CA LEU A 41 -17.50 -6.65 -11.96
C LEU A 41 -18.81 -7.27 -11.47
N GLU A 42 -19.69 -7.69 -12.39
CA GLU A 42 -20.98 -8.32 -12.07
C GLU A 42 -20.86 -9.40 -10.97
N GLY A 43 -21.74 -9.32 -9.97
CA GLY A 43 -21.82 -10.29 -8.86
C GLY A 43 -20.91 -10.01 -7.65
N GLY A 44 -20.08 -8.95 -7.67
CA GLY A 44 -19.29 -8.52 -6.52
C GLY A 44 -19.92 -7.36 -5.74
N GLN A 45 -19.85 -7.38 -4.40
CA GLN A 45 -20.05 -6.16 -3.60
C GLN A 45 -18.82 -5.24 -3.77
N VAL A 46 -18.86 -4.38 -4.80
CA VAL A 46 -17.83 -3.40 -5.10
C VAL A 46 -18.36 -1.99 -4.83
N ASP A 47 -17.58 -1.17 -4.12
CA ASP A 47 -17.88 0.25 -3.93
C ASP A 47 -17.58 1.02 -5.23
N LEU A 48 -18.66 1.47 -5.90
CA LEU A 48 -18.62 2.29 -7.13
C LEU A 48 -19.05 3.75 -6.87
N SER A 49 -18.87 4.23 -5.63
CA SER A 49 -19.05 5.65 -5.30
C SER A 49 -18.07 6.54 -6.08
N ASP A 50 -18.42 7.83 -6.23
CA ASP A 50 -17.60 8.81 -6.97
C ASP A 50 -16.14 8.83 -6.47
N GLY A 51 -15.95 8.87 -5.15
CA GLY A 51 -14.62 8.86 -4.54
C GLY A 51 -13.85 7.55 -4.78
N ALA A 52 -14.55 6.42 -4.79
CA ALA A 52 -13.94 5.12 -5.06
C ALA A 52 -13.49 5.00 -6.52
N LEU A 53 -14.21 5.58 -7.48
CA LEU A 53 -13.86 5.58 -8.90
C LEU A 53 -12.81 6.63 -9.26
N LEU A 54 -12.87 7.81 -8.62
CA LEU A 54 -11.96 8.92 -8.89
C LEU A 54 -10.48 8.57 -8.70
N LYS A 55 -10.14 7.77 -7.68
CA LYS A 55 -8.75 7.33 -7.48
C LYS A 55 -8.21 6.52 -8.67
N PHE A 56 -9.05 5.72 -9.34
CA PHE A 56 -8.67 4.95 -10.52
C PHE A 56 -8.50 5.85 -11.75
N LEU A 57 -9.45 6.77 -11.97
CA LEU A 57 -9.36 7.78 -13.03
C LEU A 57 -8.09 8.62 -12.88
N ARG A 58 -7.83 9.17 -11.69
CA ARG A 58 -6.63 9.98 -11.43
C ARG A 58 -5.34 9.19 -11.56
N ALA A 59 -5.32 7.92 -11.15
CA ALA A 59 -4.16 7.04 -11.31
C ALA A 59 -3.80 6.75 -12.78
N ARG A 60 -4.73 7.05 -13.70
CA ARG A 60 -4.60 6.85 -15.15
C ARG A 60 -4.85 8.11 -15.97
N ASP A 61 -4.71 9.27 -15.33
CA ASP A 61 -4.80 10.56 -16.01
C ASP A 61 -6.12 10.73 -16.80
N PHE A 62 -7.21 10.17 -16.26
CA PHE A 62 -8.56 10.12 -16.84
C PHE A 62 -8.69 9.32 -18.16
N ASP A 63 -7.73 8.46 -18.47
CA ASP A 63 -7.91 7.41 -19.48
C ASP A 63 -8.90 6.36 -18.94
N GLY A 64 -10.10 6.33 -19.52
CA GLY A 64 -11.20 5.47 -19.07
C GLY A 64 -10.92 3.98 -19.24
N GLU A 65 -10.18 3.58 -20.29
CA GLU A 65 -9.84 2.18 -20.55
C GLU A 65 -8.84 1.69 -19.50
N LEU A 66 -7.76 2.45 -19.32
CA LEU A 66 -6.74 2.10 -18.35
C LEU A 66 -7.26 2.16 -16.91
N ALA A 67 -8.19 3.08 -16.61
CA ALA A 67 -8.82 3.19 -15.30
C ALA A 67 -9.70 1.97 -15.00
N LEU A 68 -10.49 1.51 -15.97
CA LEU A 68 -11.28 0.28 -15.83
C LEU A 68 -10.38 -0.94 -15.63
N GLN A 69 -9.34 -1.09 -16.46
CA GLN A 69 -8.40 -2.20 -16.34
C GLN A 69 -7.73 -2.22 -14.96
N LEU A 70 -7.32 -1.06 -14.44
CA LEU A 70 -6.74 -0.95 -13.10
C LEU A 70 -7.75 -1.32 -12.01
N LEU A 71 -9.01 -0.89 -12.12
CA LEU A 71 -10.07 -1.25 -11.18
C LEU A 71 -10.29 -2.77 -11.14
N VAL A 72 -10.43 -3.40 -12.30
CA VAL A 72 -10.59 -4.86 -12.42
C VAL A 72 -9.38 -5.59 -11.83
N ASN A 73 -8.17 -5.15 -12.18
CA ASN A 73 -6.92 -5.74 -11.67
C ASN A 73 -6.79 -5.59 -10.16
N TYR A 74 -7.18 -4.45 -9.59
CA TYR A 74 -7.18 -4.24 -8.14
C TYR A 74 -8.06 -5.27 -7.42
N HIS A 75 -9.31 -5.45 -7.87
CA HIS A 75 -10.20 -6.44 -7.26
C HIS A 75 -9.73 -7.88 -7.48
N LYS A 76 -9.20 -8.20 -8.66
CA LYS A 76 -8.58 -9.50 -8.95
C LYS A 76 -7.39 -9.78 -8.04
N TRP A 77 -6.44 -8.85 -7.96
CA TRP A 77 -5.24 -8.97 -7.12
C TRP A 77 -5.60 -9.17 -5.65
N ARG A 78 -6.61 -8.44 -5.15
CA ARG A 78 -7.12 -8.62 -3.79
C ARG A 78 -7.61 -10.05 -3.55
N ARG A 79 -8.36 -10.65 -4.48
CA ARG A 79 -8.84 -12.04 -4.37
C ARG A 79 -7.72 -13.07 -4.48
N GLU A 80 -6.70 -12.81 -5.31
CA GLU A 80 -5.60 -13.74 -5.57
C GLU A 80 -4.49 -13.70 -4.52
N CYS A 81 -4.46 -12.67 -3.67
CA CYS A 81 -3.45 -12.48 -2.63
C CYS A 81 -4.04 -12.37 -1.21
N PRO A 82 -4.93 -13.29 -0.79
CA PRO A 82 -5.61 -13.19 0.52
C PRO A 82 -4.63 -13.20 1.70
N GLU A 83 -3.45 -13.81 1.54
CA GLU A 83 -2.38 -13.79 2.54
C GLU A 83 -1.87 -12.38 2.84
N ILE A 84 -2.09 -11.41 1.94
CA ILE A 84 -1.78 -9.99 2.15
C ILE A 84 -3.07 -9.22 2.47
N THR A 85 -4.14 -9.44 1.69
CA THR A 85 -5.28 -8.52 1.58
C THR A 85 -6.47 -8.87 2.48
N ALA A 86 -6.56 -10.11 2.99
CA ALA A 86 -7.77 -10.58 3.65
C ALA A 86 -7.98 -9.93 5.02
N ASN A 87 -6.91 -9.64 5.76
CA ASN A 87 -6.98 -9.01 7.06
C ASN A 87 -6.13 -7.74 7.05
N LEU A 88 -6.77 -6.57 6.96
CA LEU A 88 -6.09 -5.27 7.04
C LEU A 88 -6.13 -4.67 8.45
N CYS A 89 -6.60 -5.41 9.46
CA CYS A 89 -6.64 -4.92 10.82
C CYS A 89 -5.22 -4.61 11.31
N PRO A 90 -5.00 -3.44 11.95
CA PRO A 90 -3.70 -3.09 12.52
C PRO A 90 -3.14 -4.13 13.48
N SER A 91 -4.00 -4.83 14.21
CA SER A 91 -3.63 -5.92 15.14
C SER A 91 -2.83 -7.04 14.46
N SER A 92 -3.03 -7.28 13.15
CA SER A 92 -2.30 -8.30 12.39
C SER A 92 -0.84 -7.96 12.13
N VAL A 93 -0.44 -6.70 12.32
CA VAL A 93 0.91 -6.19 12.07
C VAL A 93 1.42 -5.31 13.21
N LEU A 94 0.76 -5.36 14.38
CA LEU A 94 0.99 -4.42 15.48
C LEU A 94 2.44 -4.43 15.97
N GLY A 95 3.07 -5.61 16.05
CA GLY A 95 4.47 -5.71 16.47
C GLY A 95 5.44 -5.00 15.52
N LEU A 96 5.19 -5.03 14.20
CA LEU A 96 5.99 -4.25 13.23
C LEU A 96 5.82 -2.75 13.45
N LEU A 97 4.58 -2.29 13.65
CA LEU A 97 4.27 -0.88 13.89
C LEU A 97 4.92 -0.38 15.20
N GLN A 98 4.78 -1.15 16.27
CA GLN A 98 5.39 -0.85 17.58
C GLN A 98 6.92 -0.88 17.54
N ASN A 99 7.52 -1.73 16.68
CA ASN A 99 8.96 -1.74 16.47
C ASN A 99 9.45 -0.62 15.53
N GLN A 100 8.60 0.35 15.18
CA GLN A 100 8.93 1.50 14.34
C GLN A 100 9.43 1.08 12.94
N TYR A 101 8.88 0.00 12.39
CA TYR A 101 9.23 -0.49 11.04
C TYR A 101 8.90 0.52 9.94
N HIS A 102 7.81 1.27 10.10
CA HIS A 102 7.25 2.08 9.04
C HIS A 102 6.74 3.43 9.56
N GLY A 103 6.86 4.46 8.73
CA GLY A 103 6.30 5.77 8.97
C GLY A 103 6.03 6.53 7.67
N VAL A 104 5.31 7.64 7.78
CA VAL A 104 4.99 8.53 6.65
C VAL A 104 5.31 9.95 7.08
N LEU A 105 6.14 10.64 6.29
CA LEU A 105 6.53 12.02 6.60
C LEU A 105 5.31 12.93 6.57
N ASP A 106 5.24 13.89 7.48
CA ASP A 106 4.11 14.83 7.54
C ASP A 106 4.04 15.69 6.27
N SER A 107 5.19 16.16 5.80
CA SER A 107 5.31 16.95 4.58
C SER A 107 5.44 16.10 3.31
N ARG A 108 4.91 16.62 2.21
CA ARG A 108 5.13 16.09 0.86
C ARG A 108 6.49 16.53 0.32
N ASP A 109 6.98 15.83 -0.69
CA ASP A 109 8.17 16.30 -1.41
C ASP A 109 7.87 17.53 -2.29
N THR A 110 8.89 18.07 -2.95
CA THR A 110 8.78 19.26 -3.82
C THR A 110 7.87 19.05 -5.03
N THR A 111 7.50 17.81 -5.34
CA THR A 111 6.57 17.45 -6.42
C THR A 111 5.15 17.14 -5.92
N GLY A 112 4.90 17.27 -4.62
CA GLY A 112 3.62 16.93 -3.99
C GLY A 112 3.46 15.45 -3.63
N SER A 113 4.47 14.61 -3.85
CA SER A 113 4.41 13.18 -3.54
C SER A 113 4.36 12.93 -2.03
N ARG A 114 3.51 11.99 -1.59
CA ARG A 114 3.53 11.49 -0.21
C ARG A 114 4.78 10.64 0.00
N VAL A 115 5.50 10.85 1.11
CA VAL A 115 6.80 10.19 1.34
C VAL A 115 6.68 9.13 2.44
N LEU A 116 6.96 7.88 2.06
CA LEU A 116 6.90 6.70 2.91
C LEU A 116 8.31 6.33 3.36
N VAL A 117 8.48 5.88 4.60
CA VAL A 117 9.75 5.38 5.13
C VAL A 117 9.57 3.96 5.66
N TYR A 118 10.48 3.07 5.31
CA TYR A 118 10.56 1.70 5.80
C TYR A 118 11.96 1.42 6.34
N ARG A 119 12.06 0.98 7.59
CA ARG A 119 13.32 0.69 8.28
C ARG A 119 13.49 -0.82 8.37
N ILE A 120 14.25 -1.42 7.47
CA ILE A 120 14.28 -2.89 7.36
C ILE A 120 14.93 -3.54 8.59
N GLY A 121 15.92 -2.91 9.23
CA GLY A 121 16.48 -3.40 10.50
C GLY A 121 15.48 -3.57 11.65
N LYS A 122 14.27 -2.98 11.52
CA LYS A 122 13.17 -3.12 12.49
C LYS A 122 12.19 -4.25 12.15
N TRP A 123 12.38 -4.95 11.04
CA TRP A 123 11.66 -6.18 10.75
C TRP A 123 12.44 -7.36 11.34
N ILE A 124 11.81 -8.14 12.22
CA ILE A 124 12.39 -9.40 12.74
C ILE A 124 11.83 -10.56 11.90
N PRO A 125 12.61 -11.21 11.00
CA PRO A 125 12.10 -12.21 10.06
C PRO A 125 11.56 -13.50 10.68
N LYS A 126 11.81 -13.71 11.97
CA LYS A 126 11.28 -14.85 12.74
C LYS A 126 9.86 -14.59 13.23
N ASP A 127 9.52 -13.33 13.47
CA ASP A 127 8.25 -12.93 14.06
C ASP A 127 7.22 -12.55 12.99
N PHE A 128 7.71 -11.99 11.87
CA PHE A 128 6.88 -11.57 10.76
C PHE A 128 7.43 -12.07 9.42
N THR A 129 6.54 -12.58 8.59
CA THR A 129 6.81 -12.97 7.21
C THR A 129 6.88 -11.74 6.30
N ALA A 130 7.47 -11.89 5.11
CA ALA A 130 7.49 -10.81 4.14
C ALA A 130 6.08 -10.44 3.59
N TYR A 131 5.10 -11.35 3.68
CA TYR A 131 3.70 -11.06 3.34
C TYR A 131 3.07 -10.09 4.36
N GLU A 132 3.34 -10.27 5.65
CA GLU A 132 2.87 -9.38 6.72
C GLU A 132 3.56 -8.01 6.65
N VAL A 133 4.84 -8.00 6.31
CA VAL A 133 5.57 -6.76 6.01
C VAL A 133 4.94 -6.01 4.84
N PHE A 134 4.63 -6.71 3.74
CA PHE A 134 3.99 -6.08 2.59
C PHE A 134 2.55 -5.62 2.90
N ARG A 135 1.85 -6.30 3.82
CA ARG A 135 0.54 -5.86 4.31
C ARG A 135 0.61 -4.51 5.01
N VAL A 136 1.70 -4.17 5.72
CA VAL A 136 1.90 -2.81 6.26
C VAL A 136 1.83 -1.77 5.13
N SER A 137 2.53 -2.03 4.02
CA SER A 137 2.51 -1.15 2.85
C SER A 137 1.11 -1.04 2.24
N LEU A 138 0.36 -2.14 2.19
CA LEU A 138 -1.03 -2.12 1.70
C LEU A 138 -1.96 -1.32 2.61
N ILE A 139 -1.90 -1.53 3.93
CA ILE A 139 -2.65 -0.75 4.93
C ILE A 139 -2.40 0.74 4.74
N THR A 140 -1.13 1.13 4.69
CA THR A 140 -0.74 2.54 4.45
C THR A 140 -1.28 3.04 3.11
N SER A 141 -1.17 2.23 2.06
CA SER A 141 -1.64 2.60 0.71
C SER A 141 -3.14 2.85 0.66
N GLU A 142 -3.95 2.02 1.33
CA GLU A 142 -5.41 2.21 1.43
C GLU A 142 -5.82 3.49 2.19
N LEU A 143 -4.98 3.93 3.13
CA LEU A 143 -5.22 5.17 3.87
C LEU A 143 -4.83 6.40 3.03
N ILE A 144 -3.60 6.43 2.50
CA ILE A 144 -3.09 7.62 1.79
C ILE A 144 -3.74 7.82 0.41
N VAL A 145 -4.25 6.75 -0.22
CA VAL A 145 -4.93 6.87 -1.51
C VAL A 145 -6.25 7.65 -1.41
N ARG A 146 -6.74 7.95 -0.21
CA ARG A 146 -7.91 8.79 0.03
C ARG A 146 -7.59 10.28 -0.08
N GLU A 147 -6.31 10.66 -0.04
CA GLU A 147 -5.86 12.04 -0.18
C GLU A 147 -5.81 12.42 -1.67
N VAL A 148 -6.56 13.44 -2.08
CA VAL A 148 -6.62 13.91 -3.48
C VAL A 148 -5.21 14.23 -4.02
N GLU A 149 -4.40 14.91 -3.20
CA GLU A 149 -3.03 15.26 -3.55
C GLU A 149 -2.15 14.03 -3.78
N THR A 150 -2.32 12.95 -3.00
CA THR A 150 -1.61 11.68 -3.23
C THR A 150 -2.10 10.98 -4.50
N GLN A 151 -3.39 11.06 -4.84
CA GLN A 151 -3.91 10.52 -6.09
C GLN A 151 -3.33 11.26 -7.32
N ARG A 152 -3.15 12.58 -7.22
CA ARG A 152 -2.57 13.43 -8.28
C ARG A 152 -1.06 13.22 -8.43
N PHE A 153 -0.33 13.42 -7.35
CA PHE A 153 1.12 13.52 -7.36
C PHE A 153 1.80 12.18 -7.12
N GLY A 154 1.14 11.24 -6.44
CA GLY A 154 1.66 9.90 -6.18
C GLY A 154 2.48 9.82 -4.89
N ILE A 155 3.35 8.82 -4.84
CA ILE A 155 4.16 8.49 -3.68
C ILE A 155 5.64 8.34 -4.04
N LYS A 156 6.51 8.57 -3.05
CA LYS A 156 7.90 8.10 -3.04
C LYS A 156 8.14 7.29 -1.78
N ALA A 157 8.91 6.22 -1.88
CA ALA A 157 9.25 5.36 -0.75
C ALA A 157 10.76 5.37 -0.51
N ILE A 158 11.17 5.51 0.75
CA ILE A 158 12.54 5.37 1.23
C ILE A 158 12.61 4.04 2.00
N PHE A 159 13.47 3.13 1.56
CA PHE A 159 13.80 1.90 2.26
C PHE A 159 15.20 2.02 2.83
N ASP A 160 15.29 2.14 4.15
CA ASP A 160 16.52 2.04 4.89
C ASP A 160 16.87 0.57 5.10
N LEU A 161 17.93 0.13 4.39
CA LEU A 161 18.44 -1.23 4.42
C LEU A 161 19.55 -1.43 5.45
N GLN A 162 19.73 -0.47 6.37
CA GLN A 162 20.53 -0.69 7.57
C GLN A 162 20.03 -1.95 8.30
N ASP A 163 20.99 -2.80 8.71
CA ASP A 163 20.78 -4.11 9.33
C ASP A 163 20.03 -5.15 8.48
N TRP A 164 19.93 -4.93 7.16
CA TRP A 164 19.54 -5.98 6.22
C TRP A 164 20.48 -7.19 6.35
N CYS A 165 19.93 -8.40 6.29
CA CYS A 165 20.67 -9.65 6.54
C CYS A 165 20.09 -10.81 5.72
N PHE A 166 20.76 -11.97 5.73
CA PHE A 166 20.31 -13.13 4.95
C PHE A 166 18.93 -13.67 5.37
N ALA A 167 18.56 -13.55 6.64
CA ALA A 167 17.22 -13.96 7.10
C ALA A 167 16.11 -13.16 6.39
N HIS A 168 16.33 -11.88 6.12
CA HIS A 168 15.44 -11.07 5.29
C HIS A 168 15.42 -11.57 3.85
N ALA A 169 16.59 -11.84 3.27
CA ALA A 169 16.69 -12.32 1.89
C ALA A 169 15.97 -13.65 1.66
N PHE A 170 16.00 -14.59 2.61
CA PHE A 170 15.31 -15.87 2.51
C PHE A 170 13.79 -15.77 2.49
N GLN A 171 13.22 -14.67 2.98
CA GLN A 171 11.78 -14.41 2.91
C GLN A 171 11.35 -13.94 1.50
N ILE A 172 12.29 -13.44 0.69
CA ILE A 172 12.02 -12.92 -0.66
C ILE A 172 12.05 -14.06 -1.67
N ASN A 173 10.88 -14.39 -2.22
CA ASN A 173 10.72 -15.43 -3.24
C ASN A 173 10.01 -14.89 -4.49
N PRO A 174 10.11 -15.55 -5.66
CA PRO A 174 9.50 -15.07 -6.89
C PRO A 174 7.97 -14.88 -6.84
N SER A 175 7.25 -15.67 -6.04
CA SER A 175 5.80 -15.52 -5.87
C SER A 175 5.46 -14.19 -5.20
N LEU A 176 6.15 -13.87 -4.09
CA LEU A 176 6.02 -12.59 -3.42
C LEU A 176 6.39 -11.43 -4.35
N VAL A 177 7.52 -11.52 -5.05
CA VAL A 177 7.98 -10.44 -5.95
C VAL A 177 6.95 -10.16 -7.04
N LYS A 178 6.35 -11.19 -7.66
CA LYS A 178 5.28 -11.02 -8.66
C LYS A 178 4.07 -10.27 -8.08
N LYS A 179 3.66 -10.59 -6.84
CA LYS A 179 2.55 -9.91 -6.16
C LYS A 179 2.87 -8.44 -5.89
N ILE A 180 4.09 -8.14 -5.45
CA ILE A 180 4.57 -6.76 -5.24
C ILE A 180 4.59 -6.01 -6.57
N SER A 181 5.14 -6.62 -7.63
CA SER A 181 5.25 -6.01 -8.96
C SER A 181 3.91 -5.55 -9.52
N ALA A 182 2.86 -6.35 -9.35
CA ALA A 182 1.50 -6.01 -9.79
C ALA A 182 0.98 -4.72 -9.13
N VAL A 183 1.21 -4.56 -7.81
CA VAL A 183 0.81 -3.36 -7.06
C VAL A 183 1.58 -2.12 -7.52
N LEU A 184 2.85 -2.26 -7.92
CA LEU A 184 3.68 -1.12 -8.32
C LEU A 184 3.23 -0.45 -9.63
N THR A 185 2.42 -1.10 -10.46
CA THR A 185 1.95 -0.52 -11.72
C THR A 185 0.46 -0.58 -11.97
N ASP A 186 -0.16 -1.75 -11.82
CA ASP A 186 -1.44 -2.05 -12.48
C ASP A 186 -2.47 -2.73 -11.60
N SER A 187 -2.20 -2.91 -10.30
CA SER A 187 -3.15 -3.47 -9.34
C SER A 187 -3.45 -2.59 -8.12
N PHE A 188 -2.91 -1.36 -8.05
CA PHE A 188 -3.28 -0.40 -7.00
C PHE A 188 -3.32 1.04 -7.52
N PRO A 189 -4.32 1.86 -7.14
CA PRO A 189 -4.50 3.23 -7.66
C PRO A 189 -3.55 4.28 -7.04
N LEU A 190 -2.25 3.97 -6.98
CA LEU A 190 -1.21 4.91 -6.59
C LEU A 190 -0.12 5.00 -7.66
N LYS A 191 0.37 6.22 -7.90
CA LYS A 191 1.50 6.47 -8.80
C LYS A 191 2.80 6.36 -8.02
N VAL A 192 3.57 5.29 -8.21
CA VAL A 192 4.92 5.17 -7.61
C VAL A 192 5.90 6.05 -8.37
N ARG A 193 6.27 7.21 -7.81
CA ARG A 193 7.16 8.20 -8.44
C ARG A 193 8.65 7.93 -8.19
N GLY A 194 8.99 7.25 -7.10
CA GLY A 194 10.37 6.96 -6.73
C GLY A 194 10.47 5.91 -5.62
N ILE A 195 11.48 5.05 -5.71
CA ILE A 195 11.86 4.09 -4.68
C ILE A 195 13.34 4.33 -4.39
N HIS A 196 13.66 4.70 -3.16
CA HIS A 196 14.99 5.10 -2.74
C HIS A 196 15.51 4.10 -1.72
N LEU A 197 16.55 3.36 -2.09
CA LEU A 197 17.23 2.40 -1.22
C LEU A 197 18.46 3.08 -0.65
N ILE A 198 18.54 3.18 0.67
CA ILE A 198 19.69 3.74 1.39
C ILE A 198 20.29 2.66 2.30
N ASN A 199 21.57 2.82 2.65
CA ASN A 199 22.30 1.87 3.50
C ASN A 199 22.29 0.42 2.97
N GLU A 200 22.11 0.21 1.66
CA GLU A 200 22.07 -1.15 1.14
C GLU A 200 23.45 -1.82 1.24
N PRO A 201 23.55 -3.01 1.87
CA PRO A 201 24.81 -3.70 1.97
C PRO A 201 25.23 -4.22 0.59
N LYS A 202 26.54 -4.41 0.36
CA LYS A 202 27.05 -4.89 -0.94
C LYS A 202 26.39 -6.19 -1.42
N PHE A 203 26.05 -7.09 -0.49
CA PHE A 203 25.37 -8.36 -0.79
C PHE A 203 23.87 -8.24 -1.10
N PHE A 204 23.28 -7.05 -0.98
CA PHE A 204 21.91 -6.79 -1.46
C PHE A 204 21.84 -6.77 -3.00
N ARG A 205 22.93 -6.42 -3.69
CA ARG A 205 22.93 -6.32 -5.17
C ARG A 205 22.53 -7.64 -5.86
N PRO A 206 23.05 -8.82 -5.50
CA PRO A 206 22.56 -10.10 -6.03
C PRO A 206 21.05 -10.32 -5.80
N VAL A 207 20.54 -9.98 -4.62
CA VAL A 207 19.10 -10.10 -4.29
C VAL A 207 18.28 -9.19 -5.21
N PHE A 208 18.70 -7.94 -5.38
CA PHE A 208 18.04 -7.01 -6.29
C PHE A 208 18.07 -7.48 -7.75
N SER A 209 19.20 -8.05 -8.22
CA SER A 209 19.30 -8.61 -9.56
C SER A 209 18.32 -9.76 -9.81
N MET A 210 17.94 -10.53 -8.78
CA MET A 210 16.90 -11.56 -8.89
C MET A 210 15.48 -10.96 -8.93
N ILE A 211 15.25 -9.84 -8.23
CA ILE A 211 13.95 -9.15 -8.19
C ILE A 211 13.70 -8.36 -9.49
N ARG A 212 14.74 -7.70 -10.00
CA ARG A 212 14.67 -6.73 -11.11
C ARG A 212 13.94 -7.23 -12.36
N PRO A 213 14.10 -8.49 -12.83
CA PRO A 213 13.40 -8.99 -14.01
C PRO A 213 11.87 -8.98 -13.88
N PHE A 214 11.35 -9.14 -12.66
CA PHE A 214 9.91 -9.14 -12.39
C PHE A 214 9.34 -7.74 -12.22
N LEU A 215 10.17 -6.71 -12.09
CA LEU A 215 9.71 -5.35 -11.92
C LEU A 215 9.19 -4.80 -13.26
N PRO A 216 8.12 -3.99 -13.24
CA PRO A 216 7.63 -3.33 -14.43
C PRO A 216 8.66 -2.34 -15.00
N ASP A 217 8.76 -2.23 -16.34
CA ASP A 217 9.73 -1.34 -16.99
C ASP A 217 9.56 0.13 -16.61
N LYS A 218 8.32 0.57 -16.35
CA LYS A 218 8.00 1.93 -15.87
C LYS A 218 8.59 2.21 -14.48
N ILE A 219 8.86 1.18 -13.68
CA ILE A 219 9.33 1.28 -12.29
C ILE A 219 10.84 1.13 -12.19
N LYS A 220 11.47 0.29 -13.03
CA LYS A 220 12.93 0.11 -13.05
C LYS A 220 13.74 1.42 -13.02
N PRO A 221 13.44 2.47 -13.81
CA PRO A 221 14.21 3.73 -13.78
C PRO A 221 13.88 4.62 -12.57
N ARG A 222 12.85 4.29 -11.78
CA ARG A 222 12.45 5.03 -10.58
C ARG A 222 13.08 4.47 -9.30
N ILE A 223 13.93 3.45 -9.43
CA ILE A 223 14.64 2.83 -8.30
C ILE A 223 16.03 3.43 -8.23
N HIS A 224 16.33 4.03 -7.08
CA HIS A 224 17.59 4.69 -6.79
C HIS A 224 18.29 3.94 -5.66
N MET A 225 19.53 3.49 -5.89
CA MET A 225 20.37 2.87 -4.86
C MET A 225 21.44 3.88 -4.46
N HIS A 226 21.37 4.37 -3.23
CA HIS A 226 22.17 5.51 -2.77
C HIS A 226 23.46 5.10 -2.03
N GLY A 227 23.56 3.84 -1.58
CA GLY A 227 24.69 3.34 -0.79
C GLY A 227 24.67 3.80 0.66
N SER A 228 25.80 3.65 1.34
CA SER A 228 25.98 4.09 2.74
C SER A 228 26.23 5.59 2.87
N SER A 229 26.77 6.24 1.83
CA SER A 229 26.98 7.69 1.79
C SER A 229 25.81 8.41 1.10
N PHE A 230 24.59 8.04 1.49
CA PHE A 230 23.36 8.39 0.76
C PHE A 230 22.94 9.85 0.92
N VAL A 231 23.34 10.55 1.98
CA VAL A 231 22.77 11.86 2.37
C VAL A 231 22.75 12.85 1.21
N HIS A 232 23.88 13.02 0.50
CA HIS A 232 23.96 13.98 -0.61
C HIS A 232 23.00 13.61 -1.75
N SER A 233 23.02 12.35 -2.19
CA SER A 233 22.18 11.90 -3.32
C SER A 233 20.70 11.83 -2.94
N LEU A 234 20.35 11.49 -1.69
CA LEU A 234 18.97 11.51 -1.20
C LEU A 234 18.41 12.95 -1.16
N CYS A 235 19.22 13.92 -0.72
CA CYS A 235 18.85 15.35 -0.71
C CYS A 235 18.64 15.96 -2.10
N GLN A 236 19.09 15.30 -3.18
CA GLN A 236 18.76 15.71 -4.55
C GLN A 236 17.30 15.39 -4.92
N HIS A 237 16.65 14.47 -4.21
CA HIS A 237 15.28 14.05 -4.47
C HIS A 237 14.26 14.57 -3.45
N PHE A 238 14.71 14.90 -2.24
CA PHE A 238 13.88 15.36 -1.13
C PHE A 238 14.52 16.58 -0.47
N SER A 239 13.71 17.60 -0.14
CA SER A 239 14.19 18.75 0.62
C SER A 239 14.67 18.33 2.01
N ARG A 240 15.75 18.95 2.48
CA ARG A 240 16.24 18.73 3.85
C ARG A 240 15.18 19.08 4.90
N GLU A 241 14.29 20.02 4.62
CA GLU A 241 13.23 20.44 5.56
C GLU A 241 12.24 19.31 5.87
N ILE A 242 12.05 18.35 4.96
CA ILE A 242 11.10 17.26 5.15
C ILE A 242 11.78 15.98 5.64
N LEU A 243 13.06 15.80 5.35
CA LEU A 243 13.79 14.60 5.73
C LEU A 243 14.07 14.58 7.23
N PRO A 244 13.96 13.42 7.89
CA PRO A 244 14.40 13.25 9.27
C PRO A 244 15.90 13.58 9.46
N PRO A 245 16.32 13.99 10.67
CA PRO A 245 17.74 14.23 10.98
C PRO A 245 18.64 13.02 10.71
N GLU A 246 18.14 11.80 10.94
CA GLU A 246 18.85 10.55 10.67
C GLU A 246 19.18 10.37 9.19
N TYR A 247 18.43 11.04 8.31
CA TYR A 247 18.66 11.04 6.86
C TYR A 247 19.28 12.35 6.34
N GLY A 248 19.83 13.19 7.23
CA GLY A 248 20.55 14.41 6.90
C GLY A 248 19.66 15.65 6.65
N GLY A 249 18.40 15.59 7.09
CA GLY A 249 17.47 16.71 7.06
C GLY A 249 17.29 17.41 8.41
N ASN A 250 16.26 18.26 8.48
CA ASN A 250 15.85 19.07 9.61
C ASN A 250 14.36 18.85 9.97
N GLY A 251 13.73 17.85 9.37
CA GLY A 251 12.34 17.48 9.62
C GLY A 251 12.17 16.73 10.94
N GLN A 252 11.02 16.09 11.09
CA GLN A 252 10.71 15.30 12.28
C GLN A 252 11.57 14.03 12.37
N GLY A 253 12.01 13.67 13.58
CA GLY A 253 12.79 12.46 13.84
C GLY A 253 12.04 11.17 13.48
N LEU A 254 12.77 10.14 13.06
CA LEU A 254 12.17 8.89 12.56
C LEU A 254 11.26 8.22 13.58
N ASP A 255 11.67 8.21 14.84
CA ASP A 255 10.93 7.54 15.90
C ASP A 255 9.56 8.20 16.12
N GLU A 256 9.49 9.53 16.07
CA GLU A 256 8.23 10.29 16.16
C GLU A 256 7.36 10.09 14.92
N VAL A 257 7.96 10.14 13.72
CA VAL A 257 7.27 9.86 12.44
C VAL A 257 6.60 8.48 12.47
N CYS A 258 7.31 7.46 12.93
CA CYS A 258 6.81 6.09 13.06
C CYS A 258 5.71 5.97 14.12
N GLN A 259 5.86 6.62 15.27
CA GLN A 259 4.85 6.60 16.35
C GLN A 259 3.56 7.28 15.92
N ARG A 260 3.66 8.46 15.31
CA ARG A 260 2.51 9.22 14.80
C ARG A 260 1.76 8.44 13.72
N TRP A 261 2.49 7.83 12.78
CA TRP A 261 1.86 7.01 11.75
C TRP A 261 1.20 5.75 12.34
N THR A 262 1.85 5.10 13.31
CA THR A 262 1.26 3.98 14.04
C THR A 262 -0.06 4.37 14.71
N GLN A 263 -0.10 5.49 15.43
CA GLN A 263 -1.33 5.99 16.05
C GLN A 263 -2.43 6.28 15.01
N PHE A 264 -2.06 6.85 13.87
CA PHE A 264 -3.00 7.08 12.78
C PHE A 264 -3.59 5.78 12.22
N ILE A 265 -2.76 4.76 11.97
CA ILE A 265 -3.21 3.43 11.55
C ILE A 265 -4.18 2.83 12.58
N LEU A 266 -3.84 2.89 13.87
CA LEU A 266 -4.68 2.37 14.95
C LEU A 266 -6.04 3.11 15.02
N SER A 267 -6.03 4.43 14.88
CA SER A 267 -7.26 5.23 14.83
C SER A 267 -8.13 4.93 13.60
N SER A 268 -7.53 4.36 12.54
CA SER A 268 -8.21 4.00 11.30
C SER A 268 -8.73 2.56 11.27
N GLN A 269 -8.69 1.85 12.40
CA GLN A 269 -9.04 0.41 12.47
C GLN A 269 -10.40 0.08 11.87
N ALA A 270 -11.45 0.86 12.17
CA ALA A 270 -12.81 0.57 11.67
C ALA A 270 -12.89 0.60 10.14
N LEU A 271 -12.21 1.57 9.51
CA LEU A 271 -12.11 1.65 8.05
C LEU A 271 -11.34 0.44 7.49
N LEU A 272 -10.21 0.09 8.10
CA LEU A 272 -9.39 -1.03 7.65
C LEU A 272 -10.12 -2.39 7.80
N GLN A 273 -10.96 -2.52 8.82
CA GLN A 273 -11.85 -3.67 8.99
C GLN A 273 -12.88 -3.77 7.87
N GLN A 274 -13.50 -2.65 7.47
CA GLN A 274 -14.43 -2.62 6.33
C GLN A 274 -13.74 -2.98 5.01
N LEU A 275 -12.48 -2.57 4.84
CA LEU A 275 -11.68 -2.88 3.66
C LEU A 275 -11.11 -4.30 3.66
N SER A 276 -11.20 -5.05 4.77
CA SER A 276 -10.74 -6.43 4.83
C SER A 276 -11.68 -7.35 4.04
N LEU A 277 -11.14 -8.36 3.33
CA LEU A 277 -11.98 -9.31 2.59
C LEU A 277 -12.72 -10.22 3.59
N GLY A 278 -14.02 -10.02 3.79
CA GLY A 278 -14.88 -10.94 4.55
C GLY A 278 -15.67 -10.38 5.73
N ALA A 279 -15.77 -9.05 5.92
CA ALA A 279 -16.63 -8.48 6.97
C ALA A 279 -18.13 -8.43 6.61
N ALA A 280 -18.50 -8.57 5.33
CA ALA A 280 -19.89 -8.68 4.90
C ALA A 280 -20.20 -10.15 4.53
N GLY A 281 -20.57 -10.98 5.52
CA GLY A 281 -20.94 -12.38 5.22
C GLY A 281 -21.06 -13.37 6.37
N ARG A 282 -20.84 -12.98 7.63
CA ARG A 282 -21.24 -13.82 8.78
C ARG A 282 -22.31 -13.09 9.58
N GLY A 283 -23.55 -13.22 9.12
CA GLY A 283 -24.70 -13.00 10.00
C GLY A 283 -24.70 -14.10 11.05
N ASP A 284 -24.63 -13.71 12.31
CA ASP A 284 -24.77 -14.58 13.46
C ASP A 284 -26.11 -15.31 13.40
N GLY A 285 -26.03 -16.63 13.23
CA GLY A 285 -27.15 -17.55 13.17
C GLY A 285 -26.81 -18.86 13.87
N GLU A 286 -26.23 -18.78 15.07
CA GLU A 286 -26.18 -19.94 15.99
C GLU A 286 -26.74 -19.52 17.35
N GLN A 287 -28.06 -19.65 17.49
CA GLN A 287 -28.67 -19.84 18.81
C GLN A 287 -28.24 -21.22 19.32
N GLY A 288 -27.51 -21.22 20.43
CA GLY A 288 -27.05 -22.42 21.13
C GLY A 288 -28.23 -23.29 21.58
N GLY A 289 -28.34 -24.47 20.95
CA GLY A 289 -29.17 -25.56 21.45
C GLY A 289 -28.40 -26.37 22.51
N SER A 290 -28.75 -26.19 23.77
CA SER A 290 -28.28 -27.01 24.90
C SER A 290 -28.63 -28.48 24.67
N ARG A 291 -27.61 -29.36 24.56
CA ARG A 291 -27.77 -30.81 24.73
C ARG A 291 -27.16 -31.24 26.06
N GLN A 292 -28.04 -31.71 26.94
CA GLN A 292 -27.73 -32.38 28.21
C GLN A 292 -26.89 -33.64 27.97
N VAL A 293 -25.87 -33.83 28.82
CA VAL A 293 -25.10 -35.08 28.93
C VAL A 293 -25.69 -35.89 30.11
N PRO A 294 -26.03 -37.18 29.96
CA PRO A 294 -26.48 -37.99 31.08
C PRO A 294 -25.30 -38.50 31.90
N ARG A 295 -25.44 -38.41 33.24
CA ARG A 295 -24.52 -39.00 34.22
C ARG A 295 -24.67 -40.52 34.23
N GLY A 296 -23.56 -41.24 34.11
CA GLY A 296 -23.47 -42.69 34.28
C GLY A 296 -22.29 -43.07 35.18
N ALA A 297 -22.63 -43.63 36.34
CA ALA A 297 -21.88 -44.34 37.39
C ALA A 297 -20.40 -44.71 37.16
N GLY A 298 -19.58 -44.46 38.19
CA GLY A 298 -18.20 -44.94 38.30
C GLY A 298 -18.05 -46.31 38.98
N LYS A 299 -16.83 -46.86 38.88
CA LYS A 299 -16.14 -47.73 39.87
C LYS A 299 -14.67 -47.97 39.44
N PRO A 300 -13.79 -48.56 40.29
CA PRO A 300 -12.63 -47.86 40.83
C PRO A 300 -11.29 -48.30 40.22
N ARG A 301 -10.25 -47.52 40.56
CA ARG A 301 -8.83 -47.77 40.26
C ARG A 301 -8.34 -49.01 40.99
N ASP A 302 -7.59 -49.84 40.28
CA ASP A 302 -6.72 -50.86 40.87
C ASP A 302 -5.26 -50.55 40.56
N SER A 303 -4.44 -50.72 41.60
CA SER A 303 -3.01 -50.49 41.66
C SER A 303 -2.21 -51.60 40.96
N GLY A 304 -1.15 -51.23 40.24
CA GLY A 304 -0.21 -52.22 39.69
C GLY A 304 1.09 -51.58 39.21
N SER A 305 2.10 -51.62 40.08
CA SER A 305 3.51 -51.44 39.79
C SER A 305 4.02 -52.36 38.67
N CYS A 306 4.97 -51.91 37.85
CA CYS A 306 6.23 -52.66 37.65
C CYS A 306 7.28 -51.84 36.91
N SER A 307 8.48 -51.88 37.47
CA SER A 307 9.74 -51.41 36.90
C SER A 307 10.24 -52.32 35.77
N ARG A 308 10.82 -51.73 34.72
CA ARG A 308 12.19 -51.95 34.23
C ARG A 308 12.46 -51.05 33.03
#